data_AF-A0A2E8VW72-F1
#
_entry.id   AF-A0A2E8VW72-F1
#
_cell.length_a   1.000
_cell.length_b   1.000
_cell.length_c   1.000
_cell.angle_alpha   90.00
_cell.angle_beta   90.00
_cell.angle_gamma   90.00
#
_symmetry.space_group_name_H-M   'P 1'
#
loop_
_entity.id
_entity.type
_entity.pdbx_description
1 polymer ?
#
loop_
_entity_poly.entity_id
_entity_poly.type
_entity_poly.pdbx_seq_one_letter_code
_entity_poly.pdbx_strand_id
1 'polypeptide(L)'
;MKQVRIPAAFIRGGTSNAIVFHQKDLPEDRAQWDAIFLAAIGSPDPNGRQLNGMGGGISSLSKICVVGPSTHPDADIDYTFAECAV
;
A
#
# COMPACT_ATOMS: atom_id res chain seq x y z
N MET A 1 14.46 9.30 13.08
CA MET A 1 13.14 8.89 13.59
C MET A 1 13.13 7.39 13.82
N LYS A 2 12.32 6.91 14.76
CA LYS A 2 12.15 5.47 14.99
C LYS A 2 11.27 4.90 13.87
N GLN A 3 11.77 3.92 13.14
CA GLN A 3 11.00 3.21 12.12
C GLN A 3 10.06 2.20 12.77
N VAL A 4 8.89 1.99 12.15
CA VAL A 4 7.95 0.91 12.49
C VAL A 4 8.08 -0.18 11.42
N ARG A 5 7.90 -1.43 11.82
CA ARG A 5 7.91 -2.58 10.91
C ARG A 5 6.49 -3.11 10.79
N ILE A 6 5.99 -3.18 9.56
CA ILE A 6 4.68 -3.75 9.23
C ILE A 6 4.93 -4.87 8.21
N PRO A 7 4.47 -6.10 8.45
CA PRO A 7 4.54 -7.17 7.47
C PRO A 7 3.86 -6.78 6.14
N ALA A 8 4.56 -6.99 5.04
CA ALA A 8 4.05 -6.72 3.70
C ALA A 8 4.77 -7.58 2.67
N ALA A 9 4.16 -7.73 1.50
CA ALA A 9 4.79 -8.31 0.31
C ALA A 9 4.91 -7.24 -0.78
N PHE A 10 6.00 -7.24 -1.54
CA PHE A 10 6.14 -6.41 -2.73
C PHE A 10 5.99 -7.28 -3.97
N ILE A 11 4.92 -7.09 -4.72
CA ILE A 11 4.47 -8.03 -5.74
C ILE A 11 4.25 -7.33 -7.07
N ARG A 12 4.72 -7.96 -8.16
CA ARG A 12 4.32 -7.62 -9.52
C ARG A 12 3.00 -8.31 -9.88
N GLY A 13 1.96 -7.53 -10.14
CA GLY A 13 0.68 -7.98 -10.68
C GLY A 13 0.48 -7.45 -12.10
N GLY A 14 0.53 -8.33 -13.09
CA GLY A 14 0.52 -7.90 -14.49
C GLY A 14 1.69 -6.95 -14.79
N THR A 15 1.42 -5.74 -15.27
CA THR A 15 2.43 -4.72 -15.59
C THR A 15 2.66 -3.69 -14.49
N SER A 16 2.07 -3.87 -13.29
CA SER A 16 2.23 -2.97 -12.14
C SER A 16 2.91 -3.68 -10.97
N ASN A 17 3.53 -2.89 -10.08
CA ASN A 17 3.99 -3.36 -8.78
C ASN A 17 3.21 -2.67 -7.66
N ALA A 18 2.92 -3.40 -6.58
CA ALA A 18 2.27 -2.86 -5.40
C ALA A 18 2.91 -3.42 -4.12
N ILE A 19 2.84 -2.63 -3.05
CA ILE A 19 2.98 -3.17 -1.69
C ILE A 19 1.64 -3.78 -1.31
N VAL A 20 1.66 -5.03 -0.85
CA VAL A 20 0.48 -5.78 -0.44
C VAL A 20 0.55 -6.01 1.06
N PHE A 21 -0.41 -5.44 1.79
CA PHE A 21 -0.59 -5.63 3.23
C PHE A 21 -1.70 -6.63 3.50
N HIS A 22 -1.57 -7.39 4.60
CA HIS A 22 -2.71 -8.10 5.17
C HIS A 22 -3.43 -7.16 6.13
N GLN A 23 -4.77 -7.10 6.07
CA GLN A 23 -5.58 -6.19 6.91
C GLN A 23 -5.29 -6.30 8.41
N LYS A 24 -5.04 -7.52 8.92
CA LYS A 24 -4.75 -7.79 10.34
C LYS A 24 -3.43 -7.16 10.83
N ASP A 25 -2.54 -6.81 9.90
CA ASP A 25 -1.23 -6.22 10.21
C ASP A 25 -1.27 -4.68 10.17
N LEU A 26 -2.41 -4.09 9.77
CA LEU A 26 -2.67 -2.65 9.79
C LEU A 26 -3.52 -2.26 11.02
N PRO A 27 -3.51 -0.98 11.41
CA PRO A 27 -4.45 -0.48 12.43
C PRO A 27 -5.90 -0.75 12.04
N GLU A 28 -6.76 -1.05 13.02
CA GLU A 28 -8.19 -1.26 12.79
C GLU A 28 -8.87 0.01 12.24
N ASP A 29 -8.45 1.17 12.74
CA ASP A 29 -8.91 2.46 12.26
C ASP A 29 -8.25 2.82 10.92
N ARG A 30 -9.08 2.76 9.87
CA ARG A 30 -8.65 3.05 8.49
C ARG A 30 -8.16 4.48 8.29
N ALA A 31 -8.54 5.43 9.14
CA ALA A 31 -8.04 6.81 9.03
C ALA A 31 -6.51 6.90 9.25
N GLN A 32 -5.91 5.89 9.90
CA GLN A 32 -4.47 5.83 10.12
C GLN A 32 -3.69 5.22 8.94
N TRP A 33 -4.39 4.65 7.95
CA TRP A 33 -3.75 3.97 6.83
C TRP A 33 -3.04 4.92 5.89
N ASP A 34 -3.62 6.10 5.63
CA ASP A 34 -3.08 7.07 4.68
C ASP A 34 -1.63 7.44 5.01
N ALA A 35 -1.34 7.73 6.28
CA ALA A 35 0.02 8.06 6.73
C ALA A 35 1.00 6.90 6.53
N ILE A 36 0.55 5.65 6.74
CA ILE A 36 1.35 4.44 6.51
C ILE A 36 1.62 4.26 5.03
N PHE A 37 0.59 4.37 4.18
CA PHE A 37 0.69 4.15 2.74
C PHE A 37 1.56 5.21 2.07
N LEU A 38 1.34 6.48 2.42
CA LEU A 38 2.14 7.60 1.94
C LEU A 38 3.61 7.45 2.35
N ALA A 39 3.90 7.11 3.61
CA ALA A 39 5.27 6.87 4.06
C ALA A 39 5.91 5.66 3.38
N ALA A 40 5.17 4.56 3.20
CA ALA A 40 5.68 3.34 2.57
C ALA A 40 5.99 3.54 1.08
N ILE A 41 5.16 4.31 0.37
CA ILE A 41 5.38 4.66 -1.03
C ILE A 41 6.44 5.74 -1.21
N GLY A 42 6.57 6.67 -0.26
CA GLY A 42 7.47 7.82 -0.35
C GLY A 42 6.79 9.07 -0.91
N SER A 43 5.51 9.26 -0.61
CA SER A 43 4.69 10.39 -1.05
C SER A 43 4.25 11.27 0.14
N PRO A 44 3.98 12.58 -0.08
CA PRO A 44 4.24 13.32 -1.31
C PRO A 44 5.75 13.52 -1.53
N ASP A 45 6.23 13.36 -2.77
CA ASP A 45 7.57 13.76 -3.16
C ASP A 45 7.49 14.93 -4.15
N PRO A 46 7.95 16.15 -3.79
CA PRO A 46 7.94 17.30 -4.70
C PRO A 46 8.68 17.07 -6.03
N ASN A 47 9.59 16.09 -6.09
CA ASN A 47 10.31 15.73 -7.31
C ASN A 47 9.66 14.57 -8.07
N GLY A 48 8.63 13.95 -7.50
CA GLY A 48 7.90 12.82 -8.07
C GLY A 48 8.76 11.58 -8.32
N ARG A 49 9.83 11.37 -7.55
CA ARG A 49 10.78 10.25 -7.74
C ARG A 49 10.55 9.11 -6.76
N GLN A 50 9.97 9.40 -5.59
CA GLN A 50 9.67 8.44 -4.52
C GLN A 50 10.91 7.70 -3.99
N LEU A 51 12.09 8.35 -4.01
CA LEU A 51 13.38 7.75 -3.63
C LEU A 51 13.49 7.36 -2.14
N ASN A 52 12.57 7.85 -1.30
CA ASN A 52 12.53 7.55 0.13
C ASN A 52 11.33 6.65 0.50
N GLY A 53 10.90 5.81 -0.45
CA GLY A 53 9.88 4.78 -0.24
C GLY A 53 9.99 3.69 -1.29
N MET A 54 8.96 2.85 -1.39
CA MET A 54 8.91 1.72 -2.34
C MET A 54 8.24 2.09 -3.67
N GLY A 55 7.76 3.32 -3.81
CA GLY A 55 7.19 3.84 -5.04
C GLY A 55 8.24 4.01 -6.15
N GLY A 56 7.79 4.02 -7.40
CA GLY A 56 8.67 4.15 -8.57
C GLY A 56 8.56 5.47 -9.34
N GLY A 57 7.90 6.49 -8.78
CA GLY A 57 7.73 7.80 -9.42
C GLY A 57 6.77 7.82 -10.62
N ILE A 58 6.02 6.73 -10.83
CA ILE A 58 4.99 6.60 -11.87
C ILE A 58 3.80 5.83 -11.32
N SER A 59 2.60 6.08 -11.85
CA SER A 59 1.36 5.47 -11.34
C SER A 59 1.37 3.93 -11.36
N SER A 60 2.04 3.30 -12.33
CA SER A 60 2.19 1.84 -12.40
C SER A 60 2.97 1.23 -11.23
N LEU A 61 3.76 2.05 -10.54
CA LEU A 61 4.64 1.66 -9.43
C LEU A 61 4.30 2.39 -8.12
N SER A 62 3.15 3.07 -8.03
CA SER A 62 2.72 3.81 -6.84
C SER A 62 1.38 3.29 -6.30
N LYS A 63 1.39 2.01 -5.89
CA LYS A 63 0.17 1.25 -5.56
C LYS A 63 0.29 0.51 -4.24
N ILE A 64 -0.83 0.48 -3.54
CA ILE A 64 -1.04 -0.35 -2.35
C ILE A 64 -2.24 -1.27 -2.57
N CYS A 65 -2.14 -2.49 -2.07
CA CYS A 65 -3.24 -3.41 -1.95
C CYS A 65 -3.38 -3.84 -0.48
N VAL A 66 -4.60 -3.95 0.01
CA VAL A 66 -4.90 -4.58 1.31
C VAL A 66 -5.79 -5.78 1.08
N VAL A 67 -5.38 -6.93 1.61
CA VAL A 67 -6.14 -8.18 1.55
C VAL A 67 -6.55 -8.65 2.93
N GLY A 68 -7.75 -9.22 3.05
CA GLY A 68 -8.27 -9.73 4.32
C GLY A 68 -9.38 -10.77 4.13
N PRO A 69 -9.90 -11.36 5.22
CA PRO A 69 -11.08 -12.21 5.17
C PRO A 69 -12.24 -11.48 4.49
N SER A 70 -13.05 -12.21 3.71
CA SER A 70 -14.15 -11.55 3.01
C SER A 70 -15.28 -11.11 3.93
N THR A 71 -15.93 -10.00 3.56
CA THR A 71 -17.21 -9.56 4.11
C THR A 71 -18.40 -9.97 3.22
N HIS A 72 -18.15 -10.63 2.09
CA HIS A 72 -19.16 -11.03 1.12
C HIS A 72 -19.34 -12.56 1.10
N PRO A 73 -20.59 -13.09 1.12
CA PRO A 73 -20.83 -14.54 1.24
C PRO A 73 -20.28 -15.38 0.08
N ASP A 74 -20.17 -14.77 -1.11
CA ASP A 74 -19.71 -15.46 -2.33
C ASP A 74 -18.24 -15.21 -2.68
N ALA A 75 -17.45 -14.59 -1.79
CA ALA A 75 -16.04 -14.28 -2.04
C ALA A 75 -15.12 -14.84 -0.96
N ASP A 76 -13.91 -15.25 -1.35
CA ASP A 76 -12.93 -15.80 -0.41
C ASP A 76 -12.16 -14.71 0.36
N ILE A 77 -11.96 -13.55 -0.28
CA ILE A 77 -11.19 -12.43 0.29
C ILE A 77 -11.83 -11.09 -0.02
N ASP A 78 -11.58 -10.12 0.86
CA ASP A 78 -11.76 -8.71 0.55
C ASP A 78 -10.44 -8.12 0.03
N TYR A 79 -10.56 -7.32 -1.02
CA TYR A 79 -9.44 -6.65 -1.68
C TYR A 79 -9.72 -5.15 -1.76
N THR A 80 -8.89 -4.35 -1.10
CA THR A 80 -8.89 -2.88 -1.22
C THR A 80 -7.68 -2.44 -2.04
N PHE A 81 -7.93 -1.64 -3.07
CA PHE A 81 -6.90 -0.96 -3.85
C PHE A 81 -6.76 0.50 -3.40
N ALA A 82 -5.53 0.99 -3.29
CA ALA A 82 -5.24 2.40 -3.12
C ALA A 82 -4.12 2.84 -4.06
N GLU A 83 -4.35 3.95 -4.77
CA GLU A 83 -3.36 4.64 -5.56
C GLU A 83 -2.82 5.81 -4.76
N CYS A 84 -1.49 5.92 -4.67
CA CYS A 84 -0.85 7.06 -4.04
C CYS A 84 -0.42 8.04 -5.12
N ALA A 85 -0.77 9.33 -4.95
CA ALA A 85 -0.23 10.36 -5.81
C ALA A 85 1.30 10.39 -5.70
N VAL A 86 1.96 10.54 -6.84
CA VAL A 86 3.42 10.65 -6.95
C VAL A 86 3.90 11.98 -6.39
#